data_AF-M0ME88-F1
#
_entry.id   AF-M0ME88-F1
#
_cell.length_a   1.000
_cell.length_b   1.000
_cell.length_c   1.000
_cell.angle_alpha   90.00
_cell.angle_beta   90.00
_cell.angle_gamma   90.00
#
_symmetry.space_group_name_H-M   'P 1'
#
loop_
_entity.id
_entity.type
_entity.pdbx_description
1 polymer ?
#
loop_
_entity_poly.entity_id
_entity_poly.type
_entity_poly.pdbx_seq_one_letter_code
_entity_poly.pdbx_strand_id
1 'polypeptide(L)'
;MRGAEVLRDRSDERRQGLRWEDIHLEDRYATVFAKKQRLDDRGLPQPAIHPLQMCEKILDPPNENWPVFPSFHRPTLSQYLTDGLTARGYTTTEIEELHTDRSQIEVCTEFDVTPPSMTTGAGRHVLKRVCDEAGIDLGDVHAYLMPHGARRGAGEVLVRTSGHAAAARALDNSEEVVREHYSHIEAGELADEMTNAFEEADQQGG
;
A
#
# COMPACT_ATOMS: atom_id res chain seq x y z
N MET A 1 -3.18 3.76 -6.05
CA MET A 1 -2.47 2.48 -5.88
C MET A 1 -3.40 1.42 -5.26
N ARG A 2 -3.27 0.14 -5.58
CA ARG A 2 -4.03 -1.00 -5.01
C ARG A 2 -3.12 -1.86 -4.15
N GLY A 3 -3.67 -2.57 -3.17
CA GLY A 3 -2.86 -3.47 -2.32
C GLY A 3 -2.08 -4.53 -3.12
N ALA A 4 -2.66 -5.07 -4.20
CA ALA A 4 -1.98 -6.03 -5.09
C ALA A 4 -0.97 -5.40 -6.08
N GLU A 5 -0.91 -4.07 -6.16
CA GLU A 5 0.16 -3.35 -6.87
C GLU A 5 1.39 -3.15 -5.98
N VAL A 6 1.24 -3.26 -4.65
CA VAL A 6 2.29 -3.00 -3.66
C VAL A 6 2.80 -4.27 -2.99
N LEU A 7 1.88 -5.20 -2.72
CA LEU A 7 2.15 -6.46 -2.07
C LEU A 7 2.06 -7.61 -3.08
N ARG A 8 2.74 -8.71 -2.77
CA ARG A 8 2.76 -9.90 -3.62
C ARG A 8 1.36 -10.50 -3.77
N ASP A 9 0.97 -10.76 -5.00
CA ASP A 9 -0.23 -11.53 -5.33
C ASP A 9 0.17 -12.98 -5.59
N ARG A 10 -0.30 -13.92 -4.75
CA ARG A 10 0.03 -15.35 -4.92
C ARG A 10 -0.63 -15.97 -6.15
N SER A 11 -1.64 -15.30 -6.72
CA SER A 11 -2.39 -15.77 -7.88
C SER A 11 -1.90 -15.17 -9.20
N ASP A 12 -0.93 -14.25 -9.17
CA ASP A 12 -0.35 -13.63 -10.38
C ASP A 12 1.18 -13.53 -10.24
N GLU A 13 1.90 -14.38 -10.97
CA GLU A 13 3.37 -14.46 -10.92
C GLU A 13 4.07 -13.17 -11.38
N ARG A 14 3.37 -12.27 -12.09
CA ARG A 14 3.93 -10.98 -12.48
C ARG A 14 3.88 -9.95 -11.35
N ARG A 15 3.14 -10.23 -10.28
CA ARG A 15 2.93 -9.33 -9.15
C ARG A 15 3.70 -9.80 -7.93
N GLN A 16 5.00 -9.53 -7.93
CA GLN A 16 5.90 -9.89 -6.84
C GLN A 16 5.96 -8.86 -5.71
N GLY A 17 5.12 -7.82 -5.74
CA GLY A 17 5.18 -6.70 -4.80
C GLY A 17 6.24 -5.66 -5.19
N LEU A 18 6.22 -4.54 -4.50
CA LEU A 18 7.06 -3.37 -4.78
C LEU A 18 8.49 -3.58 -4.27
N ARG A 19 9.48 -3.22 -5.09
CA ARG A 19 10.90 -3.22 -4.72
C ARG A 19 11.40 -1.79 -4.52
N TRP A 20 12.56 -1.63 -3.87
CA TRP A 20 13.14 -0.30 -3.66
C TRP A 20 13.56 0.36 -4.99
N GLU A 21 13.97 -0.42 -5.99
CA GLU A 21 14.24 0.05 -7.36
C GLU A 21 13.02 0.72 -8.02
N ASP A 22 11.81 0.40 -7.58
CA ASP A 22 10.56 0.96 -8.09
C ASP A 22 10.15 2.26 -7.36
N ILE A 23 10.88 2.69 -6.33
CA ILE A 23 10.55 3.85 -5.48
C ILE A 23 11.45 5.04 -5.84
N HIS A 24 10.85 6.14 -6.27
CA HIS A 24 11.54 7.37 -6.62
C HIS A 24 11.14 8.46 -5.62
N LEU A 25 11.83 8.52 -4.47
CA LEU A 25 11.47 9.42 -3.36
C LEU A 25 11.64 10.91 -3.71
N GLU A 26 12.66 11.25 -4.48
CA GLU A 26 12.94 12.64 -4.90
C GLU A 26 11.85 13.17 -5.85
N ASP A 27 11.52 12.36 -6.87
CA ASP A 27 10.48 12.68 -7.85
C ASP A 27 9.05 12.37 -7.35
N ARG A 28 8.94 11.74 -6.17
CA ARG A 28 7.71 11.38 -5.47
C ARG A 28 6.77 10.53 -6.31
N TYR A 29 7.29 9.45 -6.90
CA TYR A 29 6.46 8.44 -7.54
C TYR A 29 6.98 7.03 -7.29
N ALA A 30 6.12 6.04 -7.54
CA ALA A 30 6.45 4.63 -7.53
C ALA A 30 5.96 3.97 -8.80
N THR A 31 6.79 3.11 -9.39
CA THR A 31 6.46 2.33 -10.58
C THR A 31 5.74 1.05 -10.15
N VAL A 32 4.52 0.79 -10.64
CA VAL A 32 3.76 -0.40 -10.23
C VAL A 32 3.19 -1.17 -11.41
N PHE A 33 3.06 -2.49 -11.25
CA PHE A 33 2.39 -3.33 -12.24
C PHE A 33 0.85 -3.19 -12.14
N ALA A 34 0.30 -2.27 -12.94
CA ALA A 34 -1.09 -1.85 -12.87
C ALA A 34 -2.09 -2.93 -13.32
N LYS A 35 -3.39 -2.73 -13.02
CA LYS A 35 -4.47 -3.59 -13.53
C LYS A 35 -4.46 -3.73 -15.05
N LYS A 36 -4.01 -2.70 -15.78
CA LYS A 36 -3.88 -2.67 -17.24
C LYS A 36 -2.73 -3.54 -17.77
N GLN A 37 -2.11 -4.38 -16.94
CA GLN A 37 -1.08 -5.35 -17.32
C GLN A 37 0.19 -4.70 -17.91
N ARG A 38 0.52 -3.50 -17.40
CA ARG A 38 1.71 -2.73 -17.75
C ARG A 38 2.27 -2.03 -16.51
N LEU A 39 3.53 -1.65 -16.56
CA LEU A 39 4.11 -0.73 -15.60
C LEU A 39 3.48 0.66 -15.78
N ASP A 40 3.18 1.30 -14.66
CA ASP A 40 2.55 2.61 -14.61
C ASP A 40 2.98 3.36 -13.34
N ASP A 41 3.18 4.67 -13.46
CA ASP A 41 3.69 5.48 -12.37
C ASP A 41 2.54 5.96 -11.47
N ARG A 42 2.78 5.90 -10.16
CA ARG A 42 1.84 6.33 -9.13
C ARG A 42 2.49 7.40 -8.29
N GLY A 43 1.87 8.59 -8.23
CA GLY A 43 2.32 9.64 -7.33
C GLY A 43 2.32 9.18 -5.87
N LEU A 44 3.40 9.52 -5.16
CA LEU A 44 3.57 9.30 -3.73
C LEU A 44 3.26 10.60 -2.99
N PRO A 45 2.15 10.69 -2.24
CA PRO A 45 1.82 11.89 -1.48
C PRO A 45 2.80 12.06 -0.31
N GLN A 46 3.03 13.30 0.13
CA GLN A 46 3.99 13.62 1.20
C GLN A 46 3.86 12.75 2.47
N PRO A 47 2.63 12.41 2.95
CA PRO A 47 2.48 11.54 4.12
C PRO A 47 3.05 10.13 3.95
N ALA A 48 3.25 9.65 2.72
CA ALA A 48 3.84 8.34 2.44
C ALA A 48 5.38 8.37 2.39
N ILE A 49 5.99 9.53 2.13
CA ILE A 49 7.44 9.65 1.92
C ILE A 49 8.21 9.33 3.20
N HIS A 50 7.86 9.96 4.33
CA HIS A 50 8.59 9.77 5.57
C HIS A 50 8.49 8.32 6.11
N PRO A 51 7.32 7.66 6.12
CA PRO A 51 7.23 6.24 6.45
C PRO A 51 8.10 5.34 5.55
N LEU A 52 8.16 5.60 4.24
CA LEU A 52 9.00 4.83 3.33
C LEU A 52 10.49 5.00 3.65
N GLN A 53 10.95 6.23 3.88
CA GLN A 53 12.34 6.49 4.31
C GLN A 53 12.68 5.78 5.62
N MET A 54 11.75 5.77 6.58
CA MET A 54 11.94 5.06 7.84
C MET A 54 11.97 3.54 7.63
N CYS A 55 11.11 2.99 6.78
CA CYS A 55 11.15 1.58 6.42
C CYS A 55 12.49 1.20 5.78
N GLU A 56 12.99 1.99 4.83
CA GLU A 56 14.29 1.78 4.20
C GLU A 56 15.42 1.80 5.23
N LYS A 57 15.44 2.82 6.09
CA LYS A 57 16.47 2.99 7.13
C LYS A 57 16.46 1.87 8.18
N ILE A 58 15.29 1.38 8.57
CA ILE A 58 15.16 0.31 9.58
C ILE A 58 15.50 -1.05 8.96
N LEU A 59 15.08 -1.28 7.73
CA LEU A 59 15.35 -2.54 7.03
C LEU A 59 16.83 -2.64 6.61
N ASP A 60 17.45 -1.50 6.28
CA ASP A 60 18.83 -1.40 5.76
C ASP A 60 19.07 -2.40 4.61
N PRO A 61 18.29 -2.32 3.51
CA PRO A 61 18.36 -3.29 2.44
C PRO A 61 19.74 -3.24 1.74
N PRO A 62 20.40 -4.39 1.51
CA PRO A 62 21.70 -4.45 0.84
C PRO A 62 21.74 -3.86 -0.57
N ASN A 63 20.60 -3.86 -1.27
CA ASN A 63 20.45 -3.31 -2.62
C ASN A 63 19.00 -2.99 -2.95
N GLU A 64 18.79 -2.26 -4.05
CA GLU A 64 17.49 -1.78 -4.51
C GLU A 64 16.52 -2.88 -4.98
N ASN A 65 17.02 -4.09 -5.30
CA ASN A 65 16.15 -5.20 -5.68
C ASN A 65 15.37 -5.76 -4.49
N TRP A 66 15.64 -5.31 -3.25
CA TRP A 66 14.93 -5.77 -2.08
C TRP A 66 13.46 -5.31 -2.07
N PRO A 67 12.55 -6.15 -1.54
CA PRO A 67 11.16 -5.75 -1.41
C PRO A 67 11.00 -4.62 -0.38
N VAL A 68 10.17 -3.63 -0.68
CA VAL A 68 9.80 -2.55 0.26
C VAL A 68 9.10 -3.14 1.49
N PHE A 69 8.28 -4.16 1.27
CA PHE A 69 7.55 -4.87 2.32
C PHE A 69 7.95 -6.36 2.30
N PRO A 70 9.08 -6.74 2.93
CA PRO A 70 9.50 -8.14 3.00
C PRO A 70 8.52 -9.00 3.81
N SER A 71 8.45 -10.28 3.49
CA SER A 71 7.73 -11.26 4.30
C SER A 71 8.51 -11.59 5.57
N PHE A 72 7.89 -11.42 6.74
CA PHE A 72 8.42 -11.90 8.03
C PHE A 72 7.88 -13.28 8.45
N HIS A 73 7.27 -14.02 7.52
CA HIS A 73 6.76 -15.36 7.80
C HIS A 73 7.93 -16.34 8.00
N ARG A 74 8.15 -16.76 9.26
CA ARG A 74 9.31 -17.57 9.68
C ARG A 74 9.57 -18.82 8.82
N PRO A 75 8.57 -19.67 8.48
CA PRO A 75 8.80 -20.81 7.60
C PRO A 75 9.29 -20.42 6.20
N THR A 76 8.76 -19.32 5.65
CA THR A 76 9.17 -18.83 4.33
C THR A 76 10.58 -18.27 4.36
N LEU A 77 10.92 -17.47 5.36
CA LEU A 77 12.29 -16.96 5.51
C LEU A 77 13.29 -18.08 5.72
N SER A 78 12.96 -19.07 6.57
CA SER A 78 13.81 -20.24 6.79
C SER A 78 14.14 -20.96 5.49
N GLN A 79 13.13 -21.21 4.64
CA GLN A 79 13.33 -21.88 3.35
C GLN A 79 14.26 -21.07 2.44
N TYR A 80 14.00 -19.77 2.27
CA TYR A 80 14.81 -18.90 1.40
C TYR A 80 16.25 -18.76 1.88
N LEU A 81 16.45 -18.68 3.20
CA LEU A 81 17.77 -18.64 3.82
C LEU A 81 18.53 -19.95 3.61
N THR A 82 17.90 -21.08 3.92
CA THR A 82 18.52 -22.40 3.72
C THR A 82 18.90 -22.60 2.25
N ASP A 83 18.00 -22.31 1.31
CA ASP A 83 18.26 -22.46 -0.12
C ASP A 83 19.38 -21.51 -0.59
N GLY A 84 19.29 -20.23 -0.21
CA GLY A 84 20.25 -19.20 -0.61
C GLY A 84 21.66 -19.42 -0.07
N LEU A 85 21.79 -19.83 1.19
CA LEU A 85 23.08 -20.10 1.84
C LEU A 85 23.67 -21.44 1.40
N THR A 86 22.84 -22.49 1.25
CA THR A 86 23.32 -23.79 0.73
C THR A 86 23.86 -23.64 -0.69
N ALA A 87 23.20 -22.85 -1.54
CA ALA A 87 23.69 -22.55 -2.89
C ALA A 87 25.04 -21.81 -2.90
N ARG A 88 25.40 -21.18 -1.78
CA ARG A 88 26.69 -20.50 -1.57
C ARG A 88 27.72 -21.36 -0.81
N GLY A 89 27.39 -22.62 -0.53
CA GLY A 89 28.31 -23.60 0.06
C GLY A 89 28.24 -23.71 1.59
N TYR A 90 27.31 -23.03 2.25
CA TYR A 90 27.13 -23.18 3.70
C TYR A 90 26.50 -24.53 4.04
N THR A 91 26.97 -25.13 5.12
CA THR A 91 26.44 -26.35 5.71
C THR A 91 25.21 -26.06 6.56
N THR A 92 24.38 -27.08 6.82
CA THR A 92 23.23 -26.97 7.72
C THR A 92 23.63 -26.46 9.11
N THR A 93 24.75 -26.93 9.65
CA THR A 93 25.24 -26.52 10.97
C THR A 93 25.64 -25.05 10.99
N GLU A 94 26.36 -24.56 9.98
CA GLU A 94 26.70 -23.13 9.88
C GLU A 94 25.42 -22.27 9.79
N ILE A 95 24.42 -22.70 9.01
CA ILE A 95 23.14 -21.99 8.90
C ILE A 95 22.38 -21.95 10.24
N GLU A 96 22.37 -23.06 10.99
CA GLU A 96 21.77 -23.11 12.32
C GLU A 96 22.47 -22.16 13.31
N GLU A 97 23.81 -22.11 13.28
CA GLU A 97 24.61 -21.21 14.10
C GLU A 97 24.29 -19.73 13.81
N LEU A 98 24.02 -19.37 12.55
CA LEU A 98 23.67 -17.99 12.18
C LEU A 98 22.42 -17.47 12.90
N HIS A 99 21.50 -18.37 13.26
CA HIS A 99 20.21 -18.04 13.89
C HIS A 99 20.25 -17.97 15.42
N THR A 100 21.40 -18.22 16.06
CA THR A 100 21.51 -18.27 17.53
C THR A 100 21.20 -16.91 18.16
N ASP A 101 21.78 -15.84 17.60
CA ASP A 101 21.72 -14.48 18.17
C ASP A 101 21.07 -13.44 17.22
N ARG A 102 20.57 -13.89 16.06
CA ARG A 102 20.01 -13.02 15.02
C ARG A 102 18.64 -13.49 14.58
N SER A 103 17.75 -12.54 14.32
CA SER A 103 16.50 -12.79 13.61
C SER A 103 16.78 -13.21 12.17
N GLN A 104 15.83 -13.93 11.56
CA GLN A 104 15.97 -14.37 10.17
C GLN A 104 16.09 -13.22 9.18
N ILE A 105 15.44 -12.07 9.43
CA ILE A 105 15.57 -10.93 8.54
C ILE A 105 16.96 -10.30 8.62
N GLU A 106 17.57 -10.22 9.81
CA GLU A 106 18.94 -9.74 9.97
C GLU A 106 19.93 -10.64 9.23
N VAL A 107 19.74 -11.97 9.29
CA VAL A 107 20.55 -12.89 8.47
C VAL A 107 20.28 -12.67 6.98
N CYS A 108 19.04 -12.44 6.56
CA CYS A 108 18.74 -12.13 5.16
C CYS A 108 19.48 -10.86 4.71
N THR A 109 19.50 -9.79 5.50
CA THR A 109 20.15 -8.53 5.12
C THR A 109 21.67 -8.68 5.13
N GLU A 110 22.25 -9.22 6.20
CA GLU A 110 23.70 -9.42 6.32
C GLU A 110 24.28 -10.27 5.18
N PHE A 111 23.55 -11.32 4.78
CA PHE A 111 23.99 -12.21 3.72
C PHE A 111 23.37 -11.87 2.36
N ASP A 112 22.64 -10.76 2.20
CA ASP A 112 21.94 -10.43 0.94
C ASP A 112 21.17 -11.63 0.33
N VAL A 113 20.35 -12.27 1.17
CA VAL A 113 19.39 -13.29 0.75
C VAL A 113 18.03 -12.65 0.67
N THR A 114 17.65 -12.21 -0.54
CA THR A 114 16.41 -11.44 -0.76
C THR A 114 15.17 -12.26 -0.37
N PRO A 115 14.41 -11.83 0.65
CA PRO A 115 13.16 -12.51 1.01
C PRO A 115 12.08 -12.21 -0.03
N PRO A 116 11.02 -13.04 -0.13
CA PRO A 116 9.87 -12.69 -0.94
C PRO A 116 9.10 -11.53 -0.28
N SER A 117 8.44 -10.70 -1.09
CA SER A 117 7.55 -9.68 -0.57
C SER A 117 6.37 -10.28 0.21
N MET A 118 5.89 -9.53 1.19
CA MET A 118 4.67 -9.81 1.93
C MET A 118 3.49 -9.95 0.97
N THR A 119 2.65 -10.96 1.22
CA THR A 119 1.47 -11.21 0.38
C THR A 119 0.32 -10.27 0.72
N THR A 120 -0.61 -10.05 -0.22
CA THR A 120 -1.82 -9.26 0.06
C THR A 120 -2.65 -9.82 1.23
N GLY A 121 -2.66 -11.15 1.40
CA GLY A 121 -3.31 -11.81 2.53
C GLY A 121 -2.63 -11.53 3.86
N ALA A 122 -1.30 -11.55 3.90
CA ALA A 122 -0.53 -11.18 5.09
C ALA A 122 -0.71 -9.69 5.43
N GLY A 123 -0.68 -8.80 4.43
CA GLY A 123 -0.93 -7.37 4.64
C GLY A 123 -2.32 -7.09 5.24
N ARG A 124 -3.37 -7.81 4.80
CA ARG A 124 -4.71 -7.71 5.42
C ARG A 124 -4.70 -8.14 6.89
N HIS A 125 -4.01 -9.22 7.22
CA HIS A 125 -3.89 -9.66 8.62
C HIS A 125 -3.16 -8.65 9.49
N VAL A 126 -2.08 -8.03 8.98
CA VAL A 126 -1.35 -6.98 9.70
C VAL A 126 -2.27 -5.78 9.97
N LEU A 127 -2.99 -5.30 8.94
CA LEU A 127 -3.91 -4.17 9.10
C LEU A 127 -5.03 -4.47 10.10
N LYS A 128 -5.62 -5.67 10.04
CA LYS A 128 -6.63 -6.09 11.01
C LYS A 128 -6.08 -6.05 12.43
N ARG A 129 -4.93 -6.70 12.66
CA ARG A 129 -4.28 -6.74 13.97
C ARG A 129 -3.97 -5.35 14.51
N VAL A 130 -3.42 -4.45 13.69
CA VAL A 130 -3.10 -3.08 14.10
C VAL A 130 -4.37 -2.26 14.41
N CYS A 131 -5.46 -2.46 13.67
CA CYS A 131 -6.75 -1.84 13.99
C CYS A 131 -7.30 -2.34 15.33
N ASP A 132 -7.26 -3.66 15.55
CA ASP A 132 -7.70 -4.29 16.81
C ASP A 132 -6.87 -3.77 17.99
N GLU A 133 -5.54 -3.71 17.86
CA GLU A 133 -4.61 -3.20 18.88
C GLU A 133 -4.82 -1.69 19.16
N ALA A 134 -5.19 -0.91 18.14
CA ALA A 134 -5.46 0.52 18.26
C ALA A 134 -6.90 0.83 18.74
N GLY A 135 -7.76 -0.19 18.92
CA GLY A 135 -9.16 0.01 19.28
C GLY A 135 -9.98 0.73 18.20
N ILE A 136 -9.59 0.60 16.93
CA ILE A 136 -10.31 1.21 15.80
C ILE A 136 -11.48 0.30 15.44
N ASP A 137 -12.68 0.68 15.87
CA ASP A 137 -13.94 0.06 15.44
C ASP A 137 -14.59 0.91 14.33
N LEU A 138 -14.82 0.31 13.17
CA LEU A 138 -15.43 0.96 12.01
C LEU A 138 -16.94 0.74 11.92
N GLY A 139 -17.53 -0.10 12.79
CA GLY A 139 -18.97 -0.39 12.78
C GLY A 139 -19.47 -1.05 11.48
N ASP A 140 -18.57 -1.57 10.64
CA ASP A 140 -18.89 -2.19 9.36
C ASP A 140 -18.64 -3.71 9.36
N VAL A 141 -18.98 -4.37 8.25
CA VAL A 141 -18.89 -5.85 8.09
C VAL A 141 -17.46 -6.37 8.28
N HIS A 142 -16.45 -5.54 8.07
CA HIS A 142 -15.07 -5.97 8.03
C HIS A 142 -14.31 -5.62 9.30
N ALA A 143 -14.75 -4.61 10.06
CA ALA A 143 -14.21 -4.20 11.36
C ALA A 143 -12.71 -3.83 11.35
N TYR A 144 -12.13 -3.50 10.20
CA TYR A 144 -10.76 -2.96 10.10
C TYR A 144 -10.56 -2.12 8.84
N LEU A 145 -9.56 -1.24 8.86
CA LEU A 145 -9.20 -0.39 7.72
C LEU A 145 -8.60 -1.24 6.59
N MET A 146 -9.45 -1.58 5.61
CA MET A 146 -9.01 -2.32 4.44
C MET A 146 -8.25 -1.44 3.44
N PRO A 147 -7.29 -2.00 2.67
CA PRO A 147 -6.60 -1.25 1.62
C PRO A 147 -7.55 -0.59 0.61
N HIS A 148 -8.68 -1.24 0.29
CA HIS A 148 -9.68 -0.65 -0.60
C HIS A 148 -10.53 0.44 0.09
N GLY A 149 -10.76 0.33 1.41
CA GLY A 149 -11.40 1.37 2.21
C GLY A 149 -10.53 2.62 2.30
N ALA A 150 -9.23 2.46 2.59
CA ALA A 150 -8.26 3.56 2.57
C ALA A 150 -8.20 4.26 1.21
N ARG A 151 -8.22 3.48 0.11
CA ARG A 151 -8.30 4.04 -1.25
C ARG A 151 -9.60 4.80 -1.50
N ARG A 152 -10.74 4.32 -1.00
CA ARG A 152 -12.04 5.02 -1.12
C ARG A 152 -12.04 6.34 -0.35
N GLY A 153 -11.56 6.34 0.90
CA GLY A 153 -11.44 7.57 1.69
C GLY A 153 -10.54 8.60 1.02
N ALA A 154 -9.38 8.19 0.51
CA ALA A 154 -8.52 9.08 -0.27
C ALA A 154 -9.21 9.61 -1.55
N GLY A 155 -9.98 8.77 -2.23
CA GLY A 155 -10.76 9.17 -3.40
C GLY A 155 -11.84 10.19 -3.08
N GLU A 156 -12.60 9.99 -1.99
CA GLU A 156 -13.61 10.95 -1.52
C GLU A 156 -12.98 12.31 -1.20
N VAL A 157 -11.86 12.33 -0.47
CA VAL A 157 -11.14 13.58 -0.18
C VAL A 157 -10.72 14.29 -1.46
N LEU A 158 -10.22 13.56 -2.46
CA LEU A 158 -9.84 14.14 -3.75
C LEU A 158 -11.03 14.68 -4.54
N VAL A 159 -12.18 14.00 -4.52
CA VAL A 159 -13.40 14.50 -5.17
C VAL A 159 -13.86 15.79 -4.51
N ARG A 160 -13.98 15.82 -3.18
CA ARG A 160 -14.42 17.02 -2.42
C ARG A 160 -13.48 18.21 -2.59
N THR A 161 -12.18 17.98 -2.68
CA THR A 161 -11.17 19.06 -2.70
C THR A 161 -10.79 19.52 -4.10
N SER A 162 -10.87 18.64 -5.10
CA SER A 162 -10.29 18.85 -6.44
C SER A 162 -11.23 18.47 -7.58
N GLY A 163 -12.43 17.97 -7.28
CA GLY A 163 -13.43 17.53 -8.25
C GLY A 163 -13.17 16.15 -8.88
N HIS A 164 -14.20 15.64 -9.55
CA HIS A 164 -14.23 14.29 -10.14
C HIS A 164 -13.11 14.04 -11.16
N ALA A 165 -12.82 15.00 -12.03
CA ALA A 165 -11.78 14.86 -13.06
C ALA A 165 -10.37 14.70 -12.47
N ALA A 166 -10.03 15.47 -11.43
CA ALA A 166 -8.75 15.37 -10.76
C ALA A 166 -8.63 14.05 -9.97
N ALA A 167 -9.70 13.67 -9.26
CA ALA A 167 -9.77 12.40 -8.54
C ALA A 167 -9.64 11.20 -9.49
N ALA A 168 -10.27 11.24 -10.67
CA ALA A 168 -10.18 10.21 -11.69
C ALA A 168 -8.75 9.99 -12.18
N ARG A 169 -8.01 11.07 -12.45
CA ARG A 169 -6.59 11.00 -12.81
C ARG A 169 -5.74 10.40 -11.68
N ALA A 170 -5.92 10.86 -10.46
CA ALA A 170 -5.16 10.38 -9.29
C ALA A 170 -5.44 8.89 -8.96
N LEU A 171 -6.68 8.43 -9.18
CA LEU A 171 -7.09 7.05 -8.93
C LEU A 171 -6.85 6.12 -10.13
N ASP A 172 -6.48 6.65 -11.30
CA ASP A 172 -6.40 5.93 -12.58
C ASP A 172 -7.70 5.15 -12.88
N ASN A 173 -8.79 5.92 -12.95
CA ASN A 173 -10.11 5.50 -13.38
C ASN A 173 -10.66 6.53 -14.38
N SER A 174 -11.73 6.18 -15.11
CA SER A 174 -12.47 7.19 -15.89
C SER A 174 -13.24 8.12 -14.96
N GLU A 175 -13.48 9.35 -15.39
CA GLU A 175 -14.29 10.31 -14.64
C GLU A 175 -15.71 9.79 -14.42
N GLU A 176 -16.30 9.13 -15.42
CA GLU A 176 -17.61 8.49 -15.33
C GLU A 176 -17.68 7.49 -14.17
N VAL A 177 -16.70 6.59 -14.04
CA VAL A 177 -16.64 5.60 -12.95
C VAL A 177 -16.46 6.28 -11.58
N VAL A 178 -15.72 7.39 -11.52
CA VAL A 178 -15.57 8.15 -10.28
C VAL A 178 -16.88 8.86 -9.92
N ARG A 179 -17.57 9.49 -10.87
CA ARG A 179 -18.89 10.10 -10.66
C ARG A 179 -19.91 9.08 -10.19
N GLU A 180 -19.93 7.89 -10.78
CA GLU A 180 -20.79 6.81 -10.33
C GLU A 180 -20.50 6.44 -8.87
N HIS A 181 -19.24 6.19 -8.53
CA HIS A 181 -18.83 5.76 -7.19
C HIS A 181 -18.98 6.82 -6.10
N TYR A 182 -18.90 8.11 -6.45
CA TYR A 182 -18.97 9.23 -5.50
C TYR A 182 -20.16 10.17 -5.74
N SER A 183 -21.19 9.68 -6.44
CA SER A 183 -22.41 10.42 -6.78
C SER A 183 -23.13 11.07 -5.58
N HIS A 184 -23.01 10.47 -4.40
CA HIS A 184 -23.57 11.02 -3.15
C HIS A 184 -22.92 12.36 -2.75
N ILE A 185 -21.70 12.64 -3.18
CA ILE A 185 -21.02 13.91 -2.93
C ILE A 185 -21.70 15.01 -3.73
N GLU A 186 -21.93 14.79 -5.04
CA GLU A 186 -22.65 15.76 -5.89
C GLU A 186 -24.08 15.99 -5.40
N ALA A 187 -24.76 14.93 -4.93
CA ALA A 187 -26.10 15.07 -4.38
C ALA A 187 -26.12 15.96 -3.11
N GLY A 188 -25.09 15.85 -2.25
CA GLY A 188 -24.94 16.71 -1.07
C GLY A 188 -24.63 18.16 -1.44
N GLU A 189 -23.66 18.38 -2.32
CA GLU A 189 -23.29 19.73 -2.80
C GLU A 189 -24.48 20.43 -3.46
N LEU A 190 -25.25 19.72 -4.28
CA LEU A 190 -26.45 20.26 -4.92
C LEU A 190 -27.54 20.63 -3.89
N ALA A 191 -27.69 19.85 -2.82
CA ALA A 191 -28.64 20.15 -1.76
C ALA A 191 -28.24 21.42 -0.98
N ASP A 192 -26.94 21.59 -0.71
CA ASP A 192 -26.40 22.79 -0.07
C ASP A 192 -26.59 24.03 -0.96
N GLU A 193 -26.33 23.92 -2.27
CA GLU A 193 -26.58 24.99 -3.24
C GLU A 193 -28.06 25.38 -3.30
N MET A 194 -28.97 24.40 -3.34
CA MET A 194 -30.41 24.67 -3.29
C MET A 194 -30.80 25.39 -1.99
N THR A 195 -30.25 24.97 -0.86
CA THR A 195 -30.51 25.57 0.45
C THR A 195 -30.07 27.04 0.46
N ASN A 196 -28.84 27.33 0.01
CA ASN A 196 -28.33 28.71 -0.10
C ASN A 196 -29.19 29.57 -1.02
N ALA A 197 -29.61 29.04 -2.17
CA ALA A 197 -30.47 29.77 -3.12
C ALA A 197 -31.84 30.11 -2.53
N PHE A 198 -32.43 29.22 -1.72
CA PHE A 198 -33.68 29.51 -1.00
C PHE A 198 -33.48 30.59 0.07
N GLU A 199 -32.39 30.53 0.84
CA GLU A 199 -32.08 31.54 1.85
C GLU A 199 -31.83 32.94 1.26
N GLU A 200 -31.15 33.03 0.11
CA GLU A 200 -30.93 34.30 -0.60
C GLU A 200 -32.24 34.89 -1.14
N ALA A 201 -33.12 34.05 -1.68
CA ALA A 201 -34.42 34.48 -2.18
C ALA A 201 -35.32 35.02 -1.06
N ASP A 202 -35.31 34.37 0.11
CA ASP A 202 -36.06 34.83 1.29
C ASP A 202 -35.53 36.15 1.84
N GLN A 203 -34.22 36.42 1.74
CA GLN A 203 -33.61 37.68 2.18
C GLN A 203 -33.86 38.86 1.22
N GLN A 204 -34.09 38.60 -0.06
CA GLN A 204 -34.39 39.64 -1.07
C GLN A 204 -35.90 39.93 -1.20
N GLY A 205 -36.76 39.09 -0.63
CA GLY A 205 -38.22 39.19 -0.69
C GLY A 205 -38.91 39.84 0.53
N GLY A 206 -38.16 40.32 1.53
CA GLY A 206 -38.66 41.04 2.71
C GLY A 206 -38.32 42.52 2.70
#